data_AF-A0A0S7ZPI9-F1
#
_entry.id   AF-A0A0S7ZPI9-F1
#
_cell.length_a   1.000
_cell.length_b   1.000
_cell.length_c   1.000
_cell.angle_alpha   90.00
_cell.angle_beta   90.00
_cell.angle_gamma   90.00
#
_symmetry.space_group_name_H-M   'P 1'
#
loop_
_entity.id
_entity.type
_entity.pdbx_description
1 polymer ?
#
loop_
_entity_poly.entity_id
_entity_poly.type
_entity_poly.pdbx_seq_one_letter_code
_entity_poly.pdbx_strand_id
1 'polypeptide(L)'
;MTNMLAKRPNHHVAWLWALTGLFCLRVIAQPLALIVESPWLPRFNEWHSEVMPYGVLLAFQLAIITTLVVVNVSHVRGSVVRKRRFGHLLTVIGAVYALGMIARLLLGMTLADPSHWFANKISPWFHLVLAAYLLTLARFHLSVSQGGDQ
;
A
#
# COMPACT_ATOMS: atom_id res chain seq x y z
N MET A 1 31.01 -15.99 -24.86
CA MET A 1 30.15 -14.79 -24.96
C MET A 1 28.95 -15.00 -24.06
N THR A 2 28.86 -14.19 -23.02
CA THR A 2 27.66 -13.85 -22.23
C THR A 2 26.80 -15.02 -21.74
N ASN A 3 27.15 -15.54 -20.55
CA ASN A 3 26.17 -16.19 -19.68
C ASN A 3 25.04 -15.18 -19.41
N MET A 4 23.96 -15.27 -20.18
CA MET A 4 22.64 -14.78 -19.79
C MET A 4 22.24 -15.59 -18.54
N LEU A 5 22.75 -15.17 -17.39
CA LEU A 5 22.13 -15.47 -16.11
C LEU A 5 20.72 -14.88 -16.22
N ALA A 6 19.76 -15.70 -16.62
CA ALA A 6 18.35 -15.39 -16.52
C ALA A 6 18.11 -15.04 -15.05
N LYS A 7 18.07 -13.74 -14.75
CA LYS A 7 17.79 -13.21 -13.42
C LYS A 7 16.43 -13.78 -13.07
N ARG A 8 16.39 -14.78 -12.18
CA ARG A 8 15.12 -15.38 -11.77
C ARG A 8 14.18 -14.25 -11.34
N PRO A 9 12.91 -14.27 -11.77
CA PRO A 9 11.98 -13.21 -11.41
C PRO A 9 11.87 -13.19 -9.88
N ASN A 10 12.32 -12.09 -9.27
CA ASN A 10 12.17 -11.87 -7.85
C ASN A 10 10.69 -11.57 -7.58
N HIS A 11 9.87 -12.62 -7.40
CA HIS A 11 8.42 -12.51 -7.19
C HIS A 11 8.07 -11.50 -6.09
N HIS A 12 8.89 -11.41 -5.03
CA HIS A 12 8.74 -10.40 -3.99
C HIS A 12 8.79 -8.96 -4.52
N VAL A 13 9.80 -8.65 -5.36
CA VAL A 13 9.97 -7.32 -5.95
C VAL A 13 8.83 -7.02 -6.94
N ALA A 14 8.37 -8.02 -7.68
CA ALA A 14 7.20 -7.88 -8.56
C ALA A 14 5.94 -7.50 -7.75
N TRP A 15 5.69 -8.15 -6.61
CA TRP A 15 4.58 -7.80 -5.72
C TRP A 15 4.67 -6.38 -5.16
N LEU A 16 5.86 -5.94 -4.73
CA LEU A 16 6.05 -4.57 -4.25
C LEU A 16 5.72 -3.53 -5.34
N TRP A 17 6.15 -3.77 -6.58
CA TRP A 17 5.82 -2.91 -7.72
C TRP A 17 4.34 -2.95 -8.08
N ALA A 18 3.71 -4.12 -8.06
CA ALA A 18 2.27 -4.25 -8.31
C ALA A 18 1.45 -3.44 -7.30
N LEU A 19 1.76 -3.56 -6.00
CA LEU A 19 1.10 -2.81 -4.93
C LEU A 19 1.36 -1.31 -5.03
N THR A 20 2.57 -0.91 -5.42
CA THR A 20 2.89 0.51 -5.69
C THR A 20 2.08 1.03 -6.86
N GLY A 21 1.96 0.26 -7.95
CA GLY A 21 1.15 0.59 -9.11
C GLY A 21 -0.32 0.79 -8.76
N LEU A 22 -0.89 -0.10 -7.94
CA LEU A 22 -2.27 0.04 -7.43
C LEU A 22 -2.46 1.33 -6.62
N PHE A 23 -1.49 1.68 -5.78
CA PHE A 23 -1.53 2.93 -5.02
C PHE A 23 -1.41 4.17 -5.93
N CYS A 24 -0.56 4.14 -6.95
CA CYS A 24 -0.48 5.20 -7.95
C CYS A 24 -1.80 5.36 -8.72
N LEU A 25 -2.42 4.24 -9.11
CA LEU A 25 -3.72 4.22 -9.78
C LEU A 25 -4.77 4.96 -8.97
N ARG A 26 -4.80 4.76 -7.66
CA ARG A 26 -5.65 5.52 -6.74
C ARG A 26 -5.35 7.02 -6.75
N VAL A 27 -4.09 7.41 -6.67
CA VAL A 27 -3.70 8.84 -6.64
C VAL A 27 -4.08 9.54 -7.95
N ILE A 28 -4.04 8.84 -9.08
CA ILE A 28 -4.46 9.36 -10.40
C ILE A 28 -5.99 9.34 -10.55
N ALA A 29 -6.66 8.27 -10.11
CA ALA A 29 -8.11 8.13 -10.22
C ALA A 29 -8.85 9.21 -9.41
N GLN A 30 -8.30 9.64 -8.28
CA GLN A 30 -8.91 10.66 -7.43
C GLN A 30 -9.14 12.01 -8.15
N PRO A 31 -8.13 12.70 -8.73
CA PRO A 31 -8.36 13.91 -9.51
C PRO A 31 -9.09 13.64 -10.83
N LEU A 32 -8.94 12.45 -11.42
CA LEU A 32 -9.68 12.10 -12.64
C LEU A 32 -11.20 12.11 -12.39
N ALA A 33 -11.65 11.72 -11.19
CA ALA A 33 -13.05 11.76 -10.78
C ALA A 33 -13.63 13.19 -10.65
N LEU A 34 -12.80 14.25 -10.75
CA LEU A 34 -13.28 15.63 -10.84
C LEU A 34 -13.64 16.04 -12.28
N ILE A 35 -13.08 15.35 -13.27
CA ILE A 35 -13.13 15.76 -14.67
C ILE A 35 -13.96 14.77 -15.49
N VAL A 36 -13.95 13.49 -15.09
CA VAL A 36 -14.64 12.40 -15.79
C VAL A 36 -15.85 11.99 -14.96
N GLU A 37 -17.04 12.29 -15.47
CA GLU A 37 -18.27 11.68 -15.01
C GLU A 37 -18.47 10.35 -15.74
N SER A 38 -18.30 9.24 -15.02
CA SER A 38 -18.47 7.89 -15.57
C SER A 38 -19.20 7.00 -14.57
N PRO A 39 -20.12 6.11 -15.01
CA PRO A 39 -20.74 5.12 -14.14
C PRO A 39 -19.73 4.17 -13.47
N TRP A 40 -18.54 4.03 -14.05
CA TRP A 40 -17.48 3.14 -13.59
C TRP A 40 -16.50 3.82 -12.63
N LEU A 41 -16.50 5.15 -12.57
CA LEU A 41 -15.61 5.93 -11.72
C LEU A 41 -16.42 6.59 -10.61
N PRO A 42 -16.24 6.17 -9.35
CA PRO A 42 -16.95 6.78 -8.22
C PRO A 42 -16.69 8.28 -8.14
N ARG A 43 -17.68 9.02 -7.64
CA ARG A 43 -17.61 10.49 -7.54
C ARG A 43 -16.49 10.92 -6.61
N PHE A 44 -15.89 12.08 -6.86
CA PHE A 44 -14.79 12.62 -6.04
C PHE A 44 -15.02 12.56 -4.52
N ASN A 45 -16.24 12.86 -4.07
CA ASN A 45 -16.62 12.87 -2.66
C ASN A 45 -16.53 11.47 -2.01
N GLU A 46 -16.57 10.38 -2.78
CA GLU A 46 -16.38 9.02 -2.27
C GLU A 46 -14.89 8.66 -2.09
N TRP A 47 -14.01 9.37 -2.81
CA TRP A 47 -12.55 9.24 -2.68
C TRP A 47 -11.97 10.11 -1.56
N HIS A 48 -12.70 11.16 -1.19
CA HIS A 48 -12.24 12.18 -0.26
C HIS A 48 -13.17 12.30 0.94
N SER A 49 -12.65 11.99 2.14
CA SER A 49 -13.45 12.04 3.36
C SER A 49 -13.65 13.45 3.94
N GLU A 50 -13.24 14.50 3.23
CA GLU A 50 -13.33 15.92 3.63
C GLU A 50 -12.67 16.31 4.97
N VAL A 51 -12.10 15.34 5.70
CA VAL A 51 -11.39 15.53 6.98
C VAL A 51 -10.17 16.46 6.85
N MET A 52 -9.59 16.56 5.66
CA MET A 52 -8.37 17.33 5.42
C MET A 52 -8.44 17.99 4.03
N PRO A 53 -7.87 19.19 3.81
CA PRO A 53 -7.80 19.78 2.49
C PRO A 53 -7.13 18.85 1.46
N TYR A 54 -7.71 18.77 0.26
CA TYR A 54 -7.23 17.88 -0.80
C TYR A 54 -5.73 18.05 -1.12
N GLY A 55 -5.23 19.29 -1.14
CA GLY A 55 -3.81 19.56 -1.42
C GLY A 55 -2.86 18.93 -0.40
N VAL A 56 -3.22 18.94 0.89
CA VAL A 56 -2.43 18.31 1.96
C VAL A 56 -2.48 16.78 1.83
N LEU A 57 -3.67 16.25 1.54
CA LEU A 57 -3.86 14.82 1.29
C LEU A 57 -3.02 14.34 0.09
N LEU A 58 -2.99 15.10 -1.01
CA LEU A 58 -2.18 14.80 -2.18
C LEU A 58 -0.68 14.85 -1.85
N ALA A 59 -0.23 15.82 -1.06
CA ALA A 59 1.16 15.88 -0.63
C ALA A 59 1.60 14.62 0.13
N PHE A 60 0.79 14.12 1.06
CA PHE A 60 1.05 12.85 1.75
C PHE A 60 1.05 11.66 0.80
N GLN A 61 0.13 11.62 -0.16
CA GLN A 61 0.09 10.55 -1.16
C GLN A 61 1.36 10.51 -2.02
N LEU A 62 1.85 11.67 -2.46
CA LEU A 62 3.09 11.77 -3.22
C LEU A 62 4.29 11.35 -2.37
N ALA A 63 4.36 11.79 -1.11
CA ALA A 63 5.43 11.37 -0.19
C ALA A 63 5.43 9.85 0.03
N ILE A 64 4.25 9.23 0.15
CA ILE A 64 4.11 7.77 0.23
C ILE A 64 4.62 7.14 -1.07
N ILE A 65 4.15 7.56 -2.25
CA ILE A 65 4.60 7.03 -3.55
C ILE A 65 6.13 7.11 -3.67
N THR A 66 6.72 8.27 -3.37
CA THR A 66 8.18 8.44 -3.41
C THR A 66 8.87 7.44 -2.50
N THR A 67 8.36 7.24 -1.28
CA THR A 67 8.91 6.26 -0.33
C THR A 67 8.83 4.83 -0.88
N LEU A 68 7.66 4.42 -1.41
CA LEU A 68 7.47 3.09 -2.01
C LEU A 68 8.43 2.85 -3.18
N VAL A 69 8.57 3.84 -4.07
CA VAL A 69 9.46 3.76 -5.23
C VAL A 69 10.93 3.66 -4.79
N VAL A 70 11.38 4.49 -3.85
CA VAL A 70 12.76 4.44 -3.33
C VAL A 70 13.07 3.09 -2.69
N VAL A 71 12.14 2.53 -1.92
CA VAL A 71 12.29 1.21 -1.31
C VAL A 71 12.34 0.12 -2.39
N ASN A 72 11.46 0.17 -3.38
CA ASN A 72 11.45 -0.81 -4.48
C ASN A 72 12.75 -0.77 -5.29
N VAL A 73 13.22 0.44 -5.64
CA VAL A 73 14.48 0.65 -6.37
C VAL A 73 15.65 0.11 -5.57
N SER A 74 15.68 0.33 -4.24
CA SER A 74 16.70 -0.25 -3.37
C SER A 74 16.69 -1.79 -3.40
N HIS A 75 15.51 -2.42 -3.42
CA HIS A 75 15.39 -3.88 -3.55
C HIS A 75 15.86 -4.39 -4.93
N VAL A 76 15.57 -3.65 -6.00
CA VAL A 76 16.04 -3.99 -7.36
C VAL A 76 17.56 -3.91 -7.47
N ARG A 77 18.17 -2.91 -6.81
CA ARG A 77 19.62 -2.68 -6.75
C ARG A 77 20.36 -3.63 -5.80
N GLY A 78 19.63 -4.38 -4.97
CA GLY A 78 20.22 -5.29 -3.99
C GLY A 78 20.88 -4.60 -2.79
N SER A 79 20.62 -3.31 -2.57
CA SER A 79 21.24 -2.53 -1.46
C SER A 79 20.52 -2.69 -0.12
N VAL A 80 19.49 -3.54 -0.04
CA VAL A 80 18.67 -3.70 1.17
C VAL A 80 19.20 -4.82 2.05
N VAL A 81 19.68 -4.44 3.23
CA VAL A 81 20.09 -5.38 4.28
C VAL A 81 18.86 -5.86 5.04
N ARG A 82 18.72 -7.18 5.20
CA ARG A 82 17.66 -7.79 5.99
C ARG A 82 17.89 -7.51 7.48
N LYS A 83 16.84 -7.09 8.19
CA LYS A 83 16.89 -6.70 9.60
C LYS A 83 15.65 -7.23 10.30
N ARG A 84 15.80 -8.30 11.10
CA ARG A 84 14.67 -9.01 11.72
C ARG A 84 13.81 -8.10 12.60
N ARG A 85 14.42 -7.21 13.39
CA ARG A 85 13.70 -6.22 14.22
C ARG A 85 12.82 -5.29 13.36
N PHE A 86 13.34 -4.85 12.21
CA PHE A 86 12.59 -4.01 11.28
C PHE A 86 11.45 -4.78 10.62
N GLY A 87 11.67 -6.04 10.26
CA GLY A 87 10.61 -6.94 9.79
C GLY A 87 9.47 -7.10 10.79
N HIS A 88 9.77 -7.38 12.07
CA HIS A 88 8.74 -7.48 13.11
C HIS A 88 7.97 -6.17 13.31
N LEU A 89 8.68 -5.04 13.34
CA LEU A 89 8.05 -3.72 13.46
C LEU A 89 7.07 -3.48 12.29
N LEU A 90 7.49 -3.75 11.06
CA LEU A 90 6.64 -3.63 9.88
C LEU A 90 5.45 -4.60 9.91
N THR A 91 5.63 -5.82 10.41
CA THR A 91 4.53 -6.77 10.60
C THR A 91 3.49 -6.22 11.59
N VAL A 92 3.93 -5.74 12.75
CA VAL A 92 3.02 -5.18 13.77
C VAL A 92 2.29 -3.96 13.22
N ILE A 93 3.02 -2.99 12.66
CA ILE A 93 2.42 -1.78 12.10
C ILE A 93 1.44 -2.14 10.97
N GLY A 94 1.87 -2.98 10.03
CA GLY A 94 1.05 -3.40 8.90
C GLY A 94 -0.21 -4.16 9.32
N ALA A 95 -0.09 -5.07 10.30
CA ALA A 95 -1.21 -5.86 10.79
C ALA A 95 -2.21 -5.00 11.56
N VAL A 96 -1.76 -4.15 12.49
CA VAL A 96 -2.63 -3.24 13.24
C VAL A 96 -3.36 -2.29 12.29
N TYR A 97 -2.64 -1.75 11.31
CA TYR A 97 -3.23 -0.87 10.31
C TYR A 97 -4.26 -1.58 9.41
N ALA A 98 -3.95 -2.80 8.94
CA ALA A 98 -4.89 -3.61 8.17
C ALA A 98 -6.17 -3.93 8.95
N LEU A 99 -6.02 -4.36 10.21
CA LEU A 99 -7.14 -4.67 11.09
C LEU A 99 -8.01 -3.44 11.33
N GLY A 100 -7.41 -2.27 11.55
CA GLY A 100 -8.14 -1.01 11.68
C GLY A 100 -8.95 -0.65 10.42
N MET A 101 -8.38 -0.88 9.23
CA MET A 101 -9.07 -0.62 7.96
C MET A 101 -10.19 -1.63 7.68
N ILE A 102 -9.98 -2.92 8.02
CA ILE A 102 -11.03 -3.94 7.94
C ILE A 102 -12.17 -3.59 8.90
N ALA A 103 -11.85 -3.26 10.15
CA ALA A 103 -12.85 -2.84 11.13
C ALA A 103 -13.64 -1.62 10.63
N ARG A 104 -12.97 -0.63 10.05
CA ARG A 104 -13.62 0.54 9.45
C ARG A 104 -14.57 0.16 8.31
N LEU A 105 -14.17 -0.77 7.43
CA LEU A 105 -15.04 -1.27 6.35
C LEU A 105 -16.26 -1.98 6.91
N LEU A 106 -16.08 -2.88 7.88
CA LEU A 106 -17.18 -3.60 8.52
C LEU A 106 -18.16 -2.64 9.20
N LEU A 107 -17.65 -1.68 9.98
CA LEU A 107 -18.49 -0.66 10.63
C LEU A 107 -19.24 0.22 9.61
N GLY A 108 -18.60 0.60 8.50
CA GLY A 108 -19.27 1.34 7.42
C GLY A 108 -20.31 0.54 6.64
N MET A 109 -20.34 -0.79 6.80
CA MET A 109 -21.38 -1.66 6.21
C MET A 109 -22.48 -2.02 7.21
N THR A 110 -22.19 -2.02 8.52
CA THR A 110 -23.15 -2.44 9.57
C THR A 110 -23.88 -1.29 10.26
N LEU A 111 -23.33 -0.06 10.24
CA LEU A 111 -24.00 1.10 10.81
C LEU A 111 -25.13 1.59 9.89
N ALA A 112 -26.32 1.80 10.47
CA ALA A 112 -27.51 2.27 9.75
C ALA A 112 -27.42 3.74 9.29
N ASP A 113 -26.69 4.56 10.05
CA ASP A 113 -26.35 5.95 9.70
C ASP A 113 -24.84 6.16 9.91
N PRO A 114 -24.00 5.69 8.98
CA PRO A 114 -22.57 5.82 9.09
C PRO A 114 -22.19 7.29 8.89
N SER A 115 -21.53 7.89 9.88
CA SER A 115 -20.91 9.21 9.69
C SER A 115 -20.05 9.25 8.41
N HIS A 116 -19.84 10.44 7.84
CA HIS A 116 -19.05 10.64 6.61
C HIS A 116 -17.68 9.91 6.63
N TRP A 117 -17.10 9.72 7.81
CA TRP A 117 -15.87 8.94 7.99
C TRP A 117 -16.03 7.44 7.65
N PHE A 118 -17.15 6.81 8.00
CA PHE A 118 -17.44 5.40 7.71
C PHE A 118 -18.16 5.20 6.38
N ALA A 119 -18.87 6.22 5.88
CA ALA A 119 -19.53 6.18 4.57
C ALA A 119 -18.54 6.07 3.39
N ASN A 120 -17.32 6.57 3.56
CA ASN A 120 -16.26 6.54 2.55
C ASN A 120 -15.57 5.17 2.47
N LYS A 121 -16.19 4.26 1.72
CA LYS A 121 -15.76 2.85 1.59
C LYS A 121 -14.54 2.65 0.69
N ILE A 122 -14.30 3.56 -0.26
CA ILE A 122 -13.21 3.44 -1.25
C ILE A 122 -11.84 3.63 -0.60
N SER A 123 -11.71 4.63 0.28
CA SER A 123 -10.43 4.98 0.90
C SER A 123 -9.81 3.82 1.71
N PRO A 124 -10.55 3.11 2.60
CA PRO A 124 -10.03 1.95 3.32
C PRO A 124 -9.46 0.82 2.43
N TRP A 125 -10.05 0.55 1.26
CA TRP A 125 -9.51 -0.48 0.35
C TRP A 125 -8.08 -0.18 -0.11
N PHE A 126 -7.78 1.09 -0.40
CA PHE A 126 -6.41 1.48 -0.78
C PHE A 126 -5.45 1.54 0.42
N HIS A 127 -5.97 1.74 1.62
CA HIS A 127 -5.16 1.60 2.84
C HIS A 127 -4.79 0.12 3.06
N LEU A 128 -5.65 -0.83 2.67
CA LEU A 128 -5.30 -2.26 2.67
C LEU A 128 -4.21 -2.60 1.65
N VAL A 129 -4.17 -1.93 0.49
CA VAL A 129 -3.05 -2.06 -0.47
C VAL A 129 -1.74 -1.62 0.17
N LEU A 130 -1.73 -0.47 0.87
CA LEU A 130 -0.57 0.01 1.61
C LEU A 130 -0.17 -0.96 2.74
N ALA A 131 -1.15 -1.49 3.48
CA ALA A 131 -0.90 -2.49 4.52
C ALA A 131 -0.28 -3.77 3.94
N ALA A 132 -0.80 -4.25 2.81
CA ALA A 132 -0.26 -5.40 2.09
C ALA A 132 1.18 -5.14 1.62
N TYR A 133 1.50 -3.92 1.20
CA TYR A 133 2.88 -3.53 0.87
C TYR A 133 3.80 -3.67 2.08
N LEU A 134 3.40 -3.10 3.23
CA LEU A 134 4.17 -3.19 4.48
C LEU A 134 4.39 -4.63 4.93
N LEU A 135 3.36 -5.48 4.86
CA LEU A 135 3.44 -6.90 5.21
C LEU A 135 4.31 -7.70 4.23
N THR A 136 4.24 -7.37 2.94
CA THR A 136 5.11 -7.97 1.91
C THR A 136 6.57 -7.62 2.18
N LEU A 137 6.85 -6.35 2.47
CA LEU A 137 8.18 -5.87 2.86
C LEU A 137 8.68 -6.51 4.16
N ALA A 138 7.81 -6.63 5.16
CA ALA A 138 8.12 -7.29 6.43
C ALA A 138 8.57 -8.74 6.21
N ARG A 139 7.86 -9.49 5.36
CA ARG A 139 8.19 -10.88 5.02
C ARG A 139 9.60 -11.01 4.43
N PHE A 140 10.06 -10.05 3.64
CA PHE A 140 11.44 -10.04 3.13
C PHE A 140 12.49 -9.81 4.22
N HIS A 141 12.20 -8.94 5.19
CA HIS A 141 13.11 -8.73 6.32
C HIS A 141 13.08 -9.88 7.34
N LEU A 142 12.01 -10.68 7.37
CA LEU A 142 11.86 -11.84 8.24
C LEU A 142 12.32 -13.16 7.64
N SER A 143 12.54 -13.25 6.31
CA SER A 143 12.93 -14.49 5.62
C SER A 143 14.39 -14.93 5.82
N VAL A 144 14.95 -14.68 7.02
CA VAL A 144 16.26 -15.21 7.45
C VAL A 144 16.09 -15.90 8.80
N SER A 145 15.85 -17.22 8.76
CA SER A 145 16.21 -18.22 9.77
C SER A 145 15.65 -19.60 9.34
N GLN A 146 16.38 -20.31 8.49
CA GLN A 146 16.37 -21.78 8.38
C GLN A 146 17.77 -22.26 7.93
N GLY A 147 18.81 -21.81 8.63
CA GLY A 147 20.19 -22.15 8.27
C GLY A 147 21.21 -21.83 9.36
N GLY A 148 20.80 -21.96 10.62
CA GLY A 148 21.66 -21.65 11.76
C GLY A 148 21.11 -22.29 13.01
N ASP A 149 21.03 -23.62 13.00
CA ASP A 149 21.17 -24.50 14.16
C ASP A 149 21.91 -25.74 13.61
N GLN A 150 23.25 -25.67 13.61
CA GLN A 150 24.14 -26.83 13.67
C GLN A 150 24.59 -26.98 15.11
#